data_AF-A0A430Q7S1-F1
#
_entry.id   AF-A0A430Q7S1-F1
#
_cell.length_a   1.000
_cell.length_b   1.000
_cell.length_c   1.000
_cell.angle_alpha   90.00
_cell.angle_beta   90.00
_cell.angle_gamma   90.00
#
_symmetry.space_group_name_H-M   'P 1'
#
loop_
_entity.id
_entity.type
_entity.pdbx_description
1 polymer ?
#
loop_
_entity_poly.entity_id
_entity_poly.type
_entity_poly.pdbx_seq_one_letter_code
_entity_poly.pdbx_strand_id
1 'polypeptide(L)'
;MPSIGPELRCYQCNSLTQPHCADYFDNRTFPLVACPNDGRNYSRCVKMIQEMYLDGKWTRRYYRDCAVTGVIGAEDGRWCIDRLGTYRVKVRYCNCNNKNGWCRAIGEKCSKTVFDRCCGDTVCHLTSPFHGKCVKCLKGGTLCISDKNCCSHKCTLGKCTNEKHHY
;
A
#
# COMPACT_ATOMS: atom_id res chain seq x y z
N MET A 1 -11.44 22.35 -2.83
CA MET A 1 -10.36 22.54 -3.82
C MET A 1 -9.22 21.61 -3.43
N PRO A 2 -8.80 20.65 -4.29
CA PRO A 2 -7.78 19.69 -3.88
C PRO A 2 -6.43 20.42 -3.83
N SER A 3 -5.82 20.37 -2.65
CA SER A 3 -4.52 20.94 -2.33
C SER A 3 -3.44 20.51 -3.33
N ILE A 4 -2.91 21.47 -4.08
CA ILE A 4 -1.64 21.34 -4.81
C ILE A 4 -0.54 21.42 -3.75
N GLY A 5 -0.24 20.28 -3.10
CA GLY A 5 0.68 20.21 -1.96
C GLY A 5 2.06 19.67 -2.35
N PRO A 6 3.16 20.35 -1.98
CA PRO A 6 4.51 19.86 -2.20
C PRO A 6 4.91 18.92 -1.04
N GLU A 7 4.55 17.62 -1.09
CA GLU A 7 5.34 16.57 -0.40
C GLU A 7 4.90 15.13 -0.75
N LEU A 8 4.64 14.81 -2.03
CA LEU A 8 4.44 13.40 -2.40
C LEU A 8 5.76 12.65 -2.18
N ARG A 9 5.73 11.66 -1.28
CA ARG A 9 6.90 10.82 -0.98
C ARG A 9 6.64 9.38 -1.38
N CYS A 10 7.55 8.81 -2.15
CA CYS A 10 7.47 7.45 -2.66
C CYS A 10 8.74 6.68 -2.33
N TYR A 11 8.65 5.35 -2.37
CA TYR A 11 9.84 4.52 -2.41
C TYR A 11 10.48 4.66 -3.80
N GLN A 12 11.77 4.98 -3.85
CA GLN A 12 12.54 5.05 -5.10
C GLN A 12 13.64 3.98 -5.04
N CYS A 13 13.43 2.86 -5.72
CA CYS A 13 14.38 1.74 -5.71
C CYS A 13 14.23 0.80 -6.92
N ASN A 14 15.32 0.08 -7.24
CA ASN A 14 15.35 -0.91 -8.31
C ASN A 14 16.02 -2.20 -7.86
N SER A 15 15.28 -3.32 -7.86
CA SER A 15 15.80 -4.62 -7.39
C SER A 15 16.87 -5.24 -8.28
N LEU A 16 17.13 -4.69 -9.48
CA LEU A 16 18.22 -5.14 -10.33
C LEU A 16 19.59 -4.78 -9.74
N THR A 17 19.71 -3.57 -9.20
CA THR A 17 20.94 -3.06 -8.59
C THR A 17 20.89 -3.11 -7.06
N GLN A 18 19.68 -3.05 -6.49
CA GLN A 18 19.44 -2.97 -5.06
C GLN A 18 18.57 -4.16 -4.60
N PRO A 19 19.15 -5.33 -4.30
CA PRO A 19 18.40 -6.58 -4.07
C PRO A 19 17.32 -6.46 -2.99
N HIS A 20 17.55 -5.63 -1.97
CA HIS A 20 16.59 -5.36 -0.89
C HIS A 20 15.34 -4.57 -1.31
N CYS A 21 15.26 -4.01 -2.52
CA CYS A 21 14.05 -3.32 -3.00
C CYS A 21 12.86 -4.28 -3.16
N ALA A 22 13.18 -5.57 -3.37
CA ALA A 22 12.24 -6.68 -3.36
C ALA A 22 11.75 -7.03 -1.96
N ASP A 23 12.56 -6.72 -0.94
CA ASP A 23 12.30 -7.13 0.42
C ASP A 23 11.12 -6.33 0.99
N TYR A 24 10.18 -7.09 1.54
CA TYR A 24 9.00 -6.54 2.18
C TYR A 24 9.27 -6.28 3.67
N PHE A 25 10.18 -7.05 4.28
CA PHE A 25 10.35 -7.13 5.72
C PHE A 25 11.45 -6.22 6.27
N ASP A 26 12.35 -5.72 5.42
CA ASP A 26 13.42 -4.82 5.84
C ASP A 26 13.11 -3.35 5.55
N ASN A 27 12.55 -2.68 6.56
CA ASN A 27 12.14 -1.28 6.55
C ASN A 27 13.31 -0.28 6.59
N ARG A 28 14.55 -0.72 6.83
CA ARG A 28 15.73 0.16 6.89
C ARG A 28 16.27 0.49 5.52
N THR A 29 15.97 -0.34 4.53
CA THR A 29 16.71 -0.33 3.27
C THR A 29 16.29 0.77 2.29
N PHE A 30 15.04 1.26 2.33
CA PHE A 30 14.59 2.34 1.45
C PHE A 30 13.66 3.33 2.18
N PRO A 31 14.12 4.55 2.51
CA PRO A 31 13.25 5.57 3.07
C PRO A 31 12.27 6.12 2.03
N LEU A 32 11.16 6.69 2.53
CA LEU A 32 10.26 7.50 1.72
C LEU A 32 10.94 8.83 1.36
N VAL A 33 11.30 8.95 0.09
CA VAL A 33 11.96 10.14 -0.45
C VAL A 33 10.95 11.00 -1.20
N ALA A 34 11.14 12.32 -1.16
CA ALA A 34 10.32 13.24 -1.94
C ALA A 34 10.51 12.95 -3.43
N CYS A 35 9.42 13.07 -4.19
CA CYS A 35 9.52 13.00 -5.64
C CYS A 35 10.44 14.12 -6.17
N PRO A 36 11.19 13.85 -7.25
CA PRO A 36 12.08 14.86 -7.85
C PRO A 36 11.33 16.14 -8.23
N ASN A 37 11.97 17.30 -8.05
CA ASN A 37 11.44 18.59 -8.49
C ASN A 37 11.98 18.93 -9.89
N ASP A 38 11.70 18.08 -10.86
CA ASP A 38 12.16 18.21 -12.26
C ASP A 38 11.14 18.92 -13.18
N GLY A 39 10.18 19.65 -12.58
CA GLY A 39 9.08 20.30 -13.30
C GLY A 39 7.96 19.34 -13.71
N ARG A 40 8.03 18.07 -13.33
CA ARG A 40 6.96 17.10 -13.60
C ARG A 40 5.95 17.07 -12.46
N ASN A 41 4.66 17.05 -12.81
CA ASN A 41 3.55 16.99 -11.86
C ASN A 41 3.32 15.54 -11.37
N TYR A 42 4.19 15.07 -10.49
CA TYR A 42 4.02 13.79 -9.82
C TYR A 42 2.75 13.80 -8.98
N SER A 43 1.85 12.84 -9.23
CA SER A 43 0.55 12.76 -8.54
C SER A 43 0.32 11.42 -7.85
N ARG A 44 1.15 10.41 -8.15
CA ARG A 44 0.99 9.05 -7.64
C ARG A 44 2.33 8.35 -7.48
N CYS A 45 2.40 7.38 -6.58
CA CYS A 45 3.52 6.44 -6.53
C CYS A 45 3.21 5.23 -7.41
N VAL A 46 4.24 4.65 -8.04
CA VAL A 46 4.16 3.42 -8.80
C VAL A 46 5.03 2.33 -8.16
N LYS A 47 4.51 1.11 -8.13
CA LYS A 47 5.35 -0.08 -8.16
C LYS A 47 5.05 -0.91 -9.38
N MET A 48 6.13 -1.33 -10.01
CA MET A 48 6.13 -2.30 -11.07
C MET A 48 6.78 -3.59 -10.57
N ILE A 49 6.06 -4.71 -10.70
CA ILE A 49 6.58 -6.06 -10.47
C ILE A 49 6.71 -6.71 -11.83
N GLN A 50 7.93 -7.00 -12.24
CA GLN A 50 8.21 -7.69 -13.50
C GLN A 50 8.52 -9.14 -13.20
N GLU A 51 7.79 -10.05 -13.80
CA GLU A 51 8.02 -11.48 -13.71
C GLU A 51 8.29 -11.99 -15.12
N MET A 52 9.49 -12.51 -15.34
CA MET A 52 9.96 -12.92 -16.66
C MET A 52 10.77 -14.20 -16.57
N TYR A 53 10.72 -15.00 -17.62
CA TYR A 53 11.51 -16.22 -17.73
C TYR A 53 12.77 -15.91 -18.53
N LEU A 54 13.92 -15.85 -17.85
CA LEU A 54 15.24 -15.58 -18.45
C LEU A 54 16.19 -16.72 -18.08
N ASP A 55 17.02 -17.14 -19.02
CA ASP A 55 18.09 -18.13 -18.79
C ASP A 55 17.63 -19.41 -18.08
N GLY A 56 16.42 -19.90 -18.41
CA GLY A 56 15.84 -21.10 -17.80
C GLY A 56 15.29 -20.90 -16.38
N LYS A 57 15.18 -19.66 -15.88
CA LYS A 57 14.73 -19.35 -14.52
C LYS A 57 13.68 -18.25 -14.50
N TRP A 58 12.67 -18.42 -13.63
CA TRP A 58 11.76 -17.33 -13.29
C TRP A 58 12.48 -16.25 -12.48
N THR A 59 12.56 -15.06 -13.06
CA THR A 59 13.16 -13.89 -12.45
C THR A 59 12.06 -12.87 -12.14
N ARG A 60 11.99 -12.44 -10.88
CA ARG A 60 11.08 -11.37 -10.45
C ARG A 60 11.88 -10.13 -10.07
N ARG A 61 11.51 -8.99 -10.64
CA ARG A 61 12.12 -7.68 -10.38
C ARG A 61 11.09 -6.70 -9.85
N TYR A 62 11.55 -5.80 -9.00
CA TYR A 62 10.75 -4.80 -8.32
C TYR A 62 11.33 -3.42 -8.62
N TYR A 63 10.47 -2.54 -9.12
CA TYR A 63 10.79 -1.15 -9.36
C TYR A 63 9.75 -0.30 -8.64
N ARG A 64 10.19 0.69 -7.88
CA ARG A 64 9.32 1.63 -7.17
C ARG A 64 9.79 3.04 -7.47
N ASP A 65 8.85 3.93 -7.77
CA ASP A 65 9.17 5.32 -8.08
C ASP A 65 7.93 6.23 -7.97
N CYS A 66 8.14 7.52 -8.21
CA CYS A 66 7.09 8.50 -8.47
C CYS A 66 6.59 8.40 -9.90
N ALA A 67 5.30 8.66 -10.10
CA ALA A 67 4.67 8.62 -11.42
C ALA A 67 3.79 9.83 -11.68
N VAL A 68 3.88 10.32 -12.92
CA VAL A 68 3.00 11.36 -13.48
C VAL A 68 1.74 10.76 -14.11
N THR A 69 1.89 9.60 -14.73
CA THR A 69 0.87 8.87 -15.48
C THR A 69 0.68 7.47 -14.90
N GLY A 70 -0.36 6.77 -15.34
CA GLY A 70 -0.66 5.41 -14.89
C GLY A 70 -2.08 5.28 -14.38
N VAL A 71 -2.71 4.16 -14.70
CA VAL A 71 -4.08 3.88 -14.30
C VAL A 71 -4.09 3.47 -12.83
N ILE A 72 -4.89 4.17 -12.03
CA ILE A 72 -5.21 3.75 -10.67
C ILE A 72 -6.15 2.55 -10.83
N GLY A 73 -5.71 1.39 -10.37
CA GLY A 73 -6.56 0.21 -10.41
C GLY A 73 -7.76 0.34 -9.49
N ALA A 74 -8.68 -0.63 -9.56
CA ALA A 74 -9.92 -0.58 -8.80
C ALA A 74 -9.68 -0.36 -7.30
N GLU A 75 -10.61 0.35 -6.66
CA GLU A 75 -10.58 0.71 -5.24
C GLU A 75 -9.32 1.53 -4.85
N ASP A 76 -9.08 2.64 -5.55
CA ASP A 76 -7.96 3.58 -5.34
C ASP A 76 -6.56 2.94 -5.43
N GLY A 77 -6.39 2.01 -6.36
CA GLY A 77 -5.11 1.33 -6.59
C GLY A 77 -4.91 0.10 -5.72
N ARG A 78 -5.97 -0.40 -5.07
CA ARG A 78 -5.94 -1.66 -4.32
C ARG A 78 -5.64 -2.84 -5.22
N TRP A 79 -6.25 -2.86 -6.40
CA TRP A 79 -6.01 -3.89 -7.39
C TRP A 79 -4.96 -3.41 -8.37
N CYS A 80 -3.82 -4.08 -8.37
CA CYS A 80 -2.81 -3.82 -9.39
C CYS A 80 -3.28 -4.33 -10.75
N ILE A 81 -2.86 -3.64 -11.80
CA ILE A 81 -3.21 -3.98 -13.17
C ILE A 81 -2.10 -4.84 -13.74
N ASP A 82 -2.47 -6.04 -14.19
CA ASP A 82 -1.55 -6.93 -14.88
C ASP A 82 -1.52 -6.59 -16.37
N ARG A 83 -0.31 -6.56 -16.93
CA ARG A 83 -0.01 -6.45 -18.35
C ARG A 83 0.78 -7.69 -18.74
N LEU A 84 0.22 -8.47 -19.65
CA LEU A 84 0.87 -9.65 -20.21
C LEU A 84 1.58 -9.23 -21.49
N GLY A 85 2.88 -9.48 -21.55
CA GLY A 85 3.70 -9.26 -22.73
C GLY A 85 3.91 -10.55 -23.52
N THR A 86 4.68 -10.44 -24.60
CA THR A 86 5.21 -11.60 -25.33
C THR A 86 6.33 -12.28 -24.51
N TYR A 87 6.68 -13.53 -24.85
CA TYR A 87 7.77 -14.28 -24.20
C TYR A 87 7.64 -14.53 -22.69
N ARG A 88 6.43 -14.84 -22.20
CA ARG A 88 6.17 -15.17 -20.77
C ARG A 88 6.56 -14.03 -19.82
N VAL A 89 6.47 -12.79 -20.29
CA VAL A 89 6.66 -11.60 -19.46
C VAL A 89 5.32 -11.17 -18.88
N LYS A 90 5.25 -11.06 -17.57
CA LYS A 90 4.10 -10.51 -16.84
C LYS A 90 4.55 -9.31 -16.03
N VAL A 91 3.93 -8.16 -16.26
CA VAL A 91 4.22 -6.93 -15.52
C VAL A 91 2.98 -6.50 -14.76
N ARG A 92 3.11 -6.31 -13.45
CA ARG A 92 2.03 -5.84 -12.57
C ARG A 92 2.32 -4.40 -12.15
N TYR A 93 1.40 -3.50 -12.50
CA TYR A 93 1.46 -2.08 -12.15
C TYR A 93 0.51 -1.77 -11.00
N CYS A 94 1.05 -1.21 -9.94
CA CYS A 94 0.30 -0.78 -8.78
C CYS A 94 0.51 0.73 -8.59
N ASN A 95 -0.47 1.53 -8.99
CA ASN A 95 -0.43 2.98 -8.86
C ASN A 95 -1.32 3.44 -7.71
N CYS A 96 -0.80 4.28 -6.81
CA CYS A 96 -1.53 4.81 -5.66
C CYS A 96 -1.58 6.34 -5.73
N ASN A 97 -2.79 6.91 -5.73
CA ASN A 97 -2.98 8.36 -5.89
C ASN A 97 -2.75 9.10 -4.57
N ASN A 98 -1.93 10.16 -4.59
CA ASN A 98 -1.75 11.15 -3.52
C ASN A 98 -1.60 10.57 -2.09
N LYS A 99 -0.94 9.40 -1.96
CA LYS A 99 -0.66 8.73 -0.69
C LYS A 99 0.85 8.53 -0.57
N ASN A 100 1.39 8.87 0.60
CA ASN A 100 2.81 8.70 0.89
C ASN A 100 3.12 7.22 1.09
N GLY A 101 3.92 6.67 0.18
CA GLY A 101 4.33 5.28 0.22
C GLY A 101 3.23 4.29 -0.09
N TRP A 102 3.69 3.06 -0.26
CA TRP A 102 2.86 1.92 -0.55
C TRP A 102 2.23 1.35 0.71
N CYS A 103 0.97 0.99 0.59
CA CYS A 103 0.09 0.57 1.67
C CYS A 103 -0.50 -0.82 1.35
N ARG A 104 -0.94 -1.55 2.37
CA ARG A 104 -1.54 -2.87 2.26
C ARG A 104 -2.99 -2.77 1.77
N ALA A 105 -3.36 -3.61 0.80
CA ALA A 105 -4.72 -3.73 0.29
C ALA A 105 -5.66 -4.38 1.32
N ILE A 106 -6.98 -4.15 1.20
CA ILE A 106 -7.96 -4.85 2.04
C ILE A 106 -7.81 -6.37 1.86
N GLY A 107 -7.74 -7.09 2.98
CA GLY A 107 -7.53 -8.54 3.02
C GLY A 107 -6.07 -8.97 3.04
N GLU A 108 -5.12 -8.09 2.72
CA GLU A 108 -3.69 -8.38 2.86
C GLU A 108 -3.26 -8.41 4.33
N LYS A 109 -2.23 -9.23 4.60
CA LYS A 109 -1.69 -9.38 5.95
C LYS A 109 -1.03 -8.08 6.42
N CYS A 110 -1.29 -7.70 7.67
CA CYS A 110 -0.70 -6.55 8.34
C CYS A 110 -0.33 -6.93 9.78
N SER A 111 0.76 -6.39 10.34
CA SER A 111 1.19 -6.74 11.71
C SER A 111 0.98 -5.63 12.76
N LYS A 112 0.27 -4.53 12.41
CA LYS A 112 0.03 -3.32 13.26
C LYS A 112 1.31 -2.69 13.85
N THR A 113 2.47 -3.04 13.30
CA THR A 113 3.73 -2.33 13.47
C THR A 113 3.70 -1.04 12.63
N VAL A 114 4.57 -0.07 12.93
CA VAL A 114 4.69 1.22 12.22
C VAL A 114 4.91 1.06 10.69
N PHE A 115 5.30 -0.14 10.27
CA PHE A 115 5.73 -0.50 8.92
C PHE A 115 4.63 -1.17 8.05
N ASP A 116 3.49 -1.58 8.63
CA ASP A 116 2.38 -2.23 7.91
C ASP A 116 1.11 -1.35 7.89
N ARG A 117 1.14 -0.25 7.13
CA ARG A 117 -0.03 0.63 6.97
C ARG A 117 -0.97 0.13 5.88
N CYS A 118 -2.26 0.06 6.19
CA CYS A 118 -3.31 -0.24 5.23
C CYS A 118 -3.64 0.99 4.37
N CYS A 119 -4.15 0.79 3.16
CA CYS A 119 -4.38 1.87 2.19
C CYS A 119 -5.58 2.77 2.54
N GLY A 120 -5.41 4.09 2.46
CA GLY A 120 -6.50 5.06 2.71
C GLY A 120 -6.94 5.06 4.16
N ASP A 121 -8.25 5.09 4.39
CA ASP A 121 -8.85 5.08 5.74
C ASP A 121 -9.03 3.67 6.32
N THR A 122 -8.40 2.65 5.70
CA THR A 122 -8.51 1.27 6.15
C THR A 122 -7.62 0.99 7.34
N VAL A 123 -8.03 0.03 8.16
CA VAL A 123 -7.42 -0.26 9.47
C VAL A 123 -6.94 -1.70 9.53
N CYS A 124 -5.79 -1.90 10.17
CA CYS A 124 -5.26 -3.24 10.39
C CYS A 124 -6.02 -3.93 11.52
N HIS A 125 -6.85 -4.91 11.16
CA HIS A 125 -7.54 -5.78 12.10
C HIS A 125 -6.62 -6.94 12.49
N LEU A 126 -6.06 -6.88 13.69
CA LEU A 126 -5.29 -7.97 14.27
C LEU A 126 -6.23 -9.10 14.72
N THR A 127 -6.11 -10.27 14.09
CA THR A 127 -6.75 -11.51 14.55
C THR A 127 -5.88 -12.22 15.59
N SER A 128 -4.56 -11.94 15.62
CA SER A 128 -3.61 -12.48 16.60
C SER A 128 -2.43 -11.51 16.77
N PRO A 129 -1.56 -11.68 17.79
CA PRO A 129 -0.34 -10.89 17.92
C PRO A 129 0.50 -10.96 16.64
N PHE A 130 0.86 -9.79 16.10
CA PHE A 130 1.61 -9.61 14.85
C PHE A 130 0.95 -10.18 13.57
N HIS A 131 -0.30 -10.67 13.66
CA HIS A 131 -1.04 -11.23 12.52
C HIS A 131 -2.42 -10.59 12.41
N GLY A 132 -2.59 -9.79 11.36
CA GLY A 132 -3.84 -9.15 11.05
C GLY A 132 -4.09 -9.05 9.56
N LYS A 133 -5.24 -8.50 9.20
CA LYS A 133 -5.62 -8.16 7.84
C LYS A 133 -6.15 -6.74 7.77
N CYS A 134 -5.90 -6.05 6.66
CA CYS A 134 -6.49 -4.75 6.43
C CYS A 134 -7.99 -4.86 6.16
N VAL A 135 -8.81 -4.09 6.88
CA VAL A 135 -10.27 -4.06 6.76
C VAL A 135 -10.77 -2.61 6.66
N LYS A 136 -12.00 -2.41 6.18
CA LYS A 136 -12.59 -1.06 6.06
C LYS A 136 -12.71 -0.36 7.41
N CYS A 137 -13.18 -1.07 8.43
CA CYS A 137 -13.34 -0.56 9.79
C CYS A 137 -13.32 -1.74 10.77
N LEU A 138 -13.01 -1.46 12.05
CA LEU A 138 -12.97 -2.46 13.10
C LEU A 138 -14.39 -2.75 13.60
N LYS A 139 -14.73 -4.04 13.72
CA LYS A 139 -16.01 -4.50 14.27
C LYS A 139 -16.07 -4.28 15.79
N GLY A 140 -17.28 -4.28 16.35
CA GLY A 140 -17.49 -4.21 17.79
C GLY A 140 -16.69 -5.27 18.57
N GLY A 141 -16.12 -4.87 19.70
CA GLY A 141 -15.25 -5.71 20.55
C GLY A 141 -13.76 -5.70 20.16
N THR A 142 -13.40 -5.12 19.02
CA THR A 142 -12.01 -5.09 18.52
C THR A 142 -11.19 -3.96 19.16
N LEU A 143 -9.89 -4.20 19.41
CA LEU A 143 -8.99 -3.21 20.03
C LEU A 143 -8.75 -1.99 19.12
N CYS A 144 -9.13 -0.82 19.60
CA CYS A 144 -9.03 0.46 18.89
C CYS A 144 -8.18 1.49 19.66
N ILE A 145 -7.61 2.43 18.92
CA ILE A 145 -6.83 3.57 19.44
C ILE A 145 -7.59 4.89 19.22
N SER A 146 -8.49 4.93 18.24
CA SER A 146 -9.25 6.12 17.86
C SER A 146 -10.65 5.71 17.42
N ASP A 147 -11.63 6.58 17.68
CA ASP A 147 -13.04 6.43 17.29
C ASP A 147 -13.22 6.21 15.79
N LYS A 148 -12.40 6.88 14.98
CA LYS A 148 -12.43 6.80 13.50
C LYS A 148 -12.11 5.41 12.96
N ASN A 149 -11.44 4.57 13.75
CA ASN A 149 -11.07 3.22 13.34
C ASN A 149 -12.25 2.23 13.47
N CYS A 150 -13.28 2.58 14.24
CA CYS A 150 -14.42 1.72 14.52
C CYS A 150 -15.56 1.99 13.54
N CYS A 151 -16.24 0.94 13.09
CA CYS A 151 -17.41 1.10 12.23
C CYS A 151 -18.56 1.85 12.94
N SER A 152 -18.63 1.75 14.27
CA SER A 152 -19.57 2.49 15.12
C SER A 152 -19.18 3.95 15.38
N HIS A 153 -18.02 4.40 14.88
CA HIS A 153 -17.39 5.69 15.22
C HIS A 153 -17.23 5.93 16.74
N LYS A 154 -17.15 4.85 17.53
CA LYS A 154 -16.97 4.92 18.99
C LYS A 154 -15.98 3.86 19.47
N CYS A 155 -14.88 4.35 20.04
CA CYS A 155 -13.83 3.60 20.72
C CYS A 155 -13.91 3.89 22.22
N THR A 156 -14.46 2.95 22.99
CA THR A 156 -14.66 3.12 24.43
C THR A 156 -13.85 2.06 25.17
N LEU A 157 -13.07 2.48 26.16
CA LEU A 157 -12.17 1.59 26.92
C LEU A 157 -11.17 0.81 26.02
N GLY A 158 -10.72 1.44 24.93
CA GLY A 158 -9.78 0.82 23.97
C GLY A 158 -10.40 -0.28 23.10
N LYS A 159 -11.74 -0.40 23.07
CA LYS A 159 -12.47 -1.33 22.19
C LYS A 159 -13.58 -0.62 21.41
N CYS A 160 -13.82 -1.06 20.18
CA CYS A 160 -14.93 -0.55 19.40
C CYS A 160 -16.26 -0.97 20.03
N THR A 161 -17.21 -0.05 20.12
CA THR A 161 -18.58 -0.40 20.54
C THR A 161 -19.27 -1.20 19.44
N ASN A 162 -20.21 -2.06 19.81
CA ASN A 162 -21.06 -2.70 18.81
C ASN A 162 -21.85 -1.63 18.04
N GLU A 163 -22.03 -1.84 16.74
CA GLU A 163 -22.94 -1.02 15.94
C GLU A 163 -24.34 -1.19 16.52
N LYS A 164 -24.99 -0.08 16.89
CA LYS A 164 -26.43 -0.09 17.11
C LYS A 164 -27.05 -0.14 15.71
N HIS A 165 -27.53 -1.31 15.29
CA HIS A 165 -28.46 -1.39 14.17
C HIS A 165 -29.71 -0.58 14.56
N HIS A 166 -29.78 0.67 14.11
CA HIS A 166 -31.04 1.39 14.09
C HIS A 166 -31.83 0.80 12.92
N TYR A 167 -32.92 0.12 13.27
CA TYR A 167 -33.96 -0.37 12.36
C TYR A 167 -34.69 0.81 11.73
#